data_AF-A0A519S1E1-F1
#
_entry.id   AF-A0A519S1E1-F1
#
_cell.length_a   1.000
_cell.length_b   1.000
_cell.length_c   1.000
_cell.angle_alpha   90.00
_cell.angle_beta   90.00
_cell.angle_gamma   90.00
#
_symmetry.space_group_name_H-M   'P 1'
#
loop_
_entity.id
_entity.type
_entity.pdbx_description
1 polymer ?
#
loop_
_entity_poly.entity_id
_entity_poly.type
_entity_poly.pdbx_seq_one_letter_code
_entity_poly.pdbx_strand_id
1 'polypeptide(L)'
;MNAYISGFETVRKMLNDISKRHTKQNFTLPSLIWQTNYKLQIIAAIESYLMSHWESAELGVDIEGVESLAKATLGYFTGTHEQQIKIIDLFIKLAKNVQSKITTDAQKRAYGKTLFGVQDIKDIEAWVLTKSSELLLVNNENELLDLLWPILMIKIDHANLAKFAPIEQHITFAKTWIQGQTYVEMLDTLKKTGSYMIWGVSQRQLDQEFIIDIADGAFGYNSTLIVAAVVEVLKIHSDDIEDDFFKLMDLLQKQLKYGLPNALTISLYEIGFSDRVIAIELANAFPLFPVYKPELIREIKRNREQVGKILDRFPSYFTSVLNSL
;
A
#
# COMPACT_ATOMS: atom_id res chain seq x y z
N MET A 1 10.95 -23.78 -21.50
CA MET A 1 9.72 -23.88 -20.66
C MET A 1 9.26 -22.46 -20.36
N ASN A 2 8.38 -21.91 -21.21
CA ASN A 2 7.80 -20.57 -21.06
C ASN A 2 6.59 -20.65 -20.13
N ALA A 3 6.82 -20.86 -18.84
CA ALA A 3 5.75 -20.82 -17.85
C ALA A 3 5.90 -19.54 -17.02
N TYR A 4 5.50 -18.42 -17.61
CA TYR A 4 5.10 -17.27 -16.80
C TYR A 4 3.80 -17.66 -16.10
N ILE A 5 3.74 -17.48 -14.79
CA ILE A 5 2.73 -18.07 -13.93
C ILE A 5 1.33 -17.49 -14.24
N SER A 6 0.42 -18.35 -14.68
CA SER A 6 -0.97 -18.00 -15.03
C SER A 6 -1.92 -18.17 -13.84
N GLY A 7 -1.78 -17.30 -12.83
CA GLY A 7 -2.71 -17.15 -11.72
C GLY A 7 -2.44 -18.03 -10.49
N PHE A 8 -2.82 -17.51 -9.31
CA PHE A 8 -2.56 -18.09 -7.98
C PHE A 8 -3.13 -19.50 -7.79
N GLU A 9 -4.33 -19.79 -8.31
CA GLU A 9 -4.98 -21.10 -8.18
C GLU A 9 -4.27 -22.21 -8.95
N THR A 10 -3.76 -21.91 -10.15
CA THR A 10 -2.97 -22.85 -10.96
C THR A 10 -1.67 -23.20 -10.24
N VAL A 11 -1.00 -22.19 -9.68
CA VAL A 11 0.22 -22.38 -8.87
C VAL A 11 -0.10 -23.22 -7.64
N ARG A 12 -1.17 -22.88 -6.90
CA ARG A 12 -1.53 -23.59 -5.67
C ARG A 12 -1.82 -25.07 -5.91
N LYS A 13 -2.53 -25.41 -7.00
CA LYS A 13 -2.74 -26.80 -7.40
C LYS A 13 -1.40 -27.50 -7.69
N MET A 14 -0.53 -26.87 -8.47
CA MET A 14 0.81 -27.40 -8.75
C MET A 14 1.63 -27.60 -7.47
N LEU A 15 1.61 -26.65 -6.54
CA LEU A 15 2.31 -26.75 -5.25
C LEU A 15 1.74 -27.88 -4.38
N ASN A 16 0.42 -28.09 -4.39
CA ASN A 16 -0.21 -29.21 -3.71
C ASN A 16 0.27 -30.56 -4.28
N ASP A 17 0.34 -30.68 -5.61
CA ASP A 17 0.83 -31.88 -6.26
C ASP A 17 2.32 -32.14 -6.02
N ILE A 18 3.13 -31.08 -5.92
CA ILE A 18 4.54 -31.18 -5.53
C ILE A 18 4.64 -31.65 -4.08
N SER A 19 3.88 -31.05 -3.17
CA SER A 19 3.88 -31.43 -1.75
C SER A 19 3.55 -32.91 -1.57
N LYS A 20 2.52 -33.40 -2.26
CA LYS A 20 2.12 -34.83 -2.23
C LYS A 20 3.18 -35.78 -2.80
N ARG A 21 3.88 -35.37 -3.86
CA ARG A 21 4.93 -36.20 -4.50
C ARG A 21 6.22 -36.26 -3.69
N HIS A 22 6.51 -35.21 -2.92
CA HIS A 22 7.77 -35.04 -2.20
C HIS A 22 7.61 -35.05 -0.67
N THR A 23 6.57 -35.70 -0.14
CA THR A 23 6.29 -35.79 1.31
C THR A 23 7.49 -36.30 2.12
N LYS A 24 8.28 -37.24 1.57
CA LYS A 24 9.47 -37.81 2.23
C LYS A 24 10.66 -36.85 2.33
N GLN A 25 10.61 -35.70 1.65
CA GLN A 25 11.67 -34.68 1.61
C GLN A 25 11.28 -33.43 2.41
N ASN A 26 10.23 -33.51 3.24
CA ASN A 26 9.72 -32.43 4.07
C ASN A 26 9.24 -31.18 3.29
N PHE A 27 8.87 -31.32 2.01
CA PHE A 27 8.22 -30.26 1.25
C PHE A 27 6.74 -30.13 1.63
N THR A 28 6.50 -29.41 2.73
CA THR A 28 5.14 -29.10 3.19
C THR A 28 4.50 -28.04 2.30
N LEU A 29 3.19 -28.17 2.06
CA LEU A 29 2.43 -27.19 1.27
C LEU A 29 2.57 -25.75 1.80
N PRO A 30 2.50 -25.47 3.13
CA PRO A 30 2.75 -24.13 3.65
C PRO A 30 4.14 -23.59 3.31
N SER A 31 5.19 -24.41 3.42
CA SER A 31 6.55 -23.98 3.08
C SER A 31 6.69 -23.68 1.59
N LEU A 32 6.11 -24.52 0.73
CA LEU A 32 6.13 -24.30 -0.71
C LEU A 32 5.37 -23.04 -1.12
N ILE A 33 4.19 -22.79 -0.53
CA ILE A 33 3.42 -21.56 -0.77
C ILE A 33 4.25 -20.36 -0.36
N TRP A 34 4.83 -20.37 0.84
CA TRP A 34 5.65 -19.27 1.34
C TRP A 34 6.84 -18.98 0.43
N GLN A 35 7.64 -20.00 0.07
CA GLN A 35 8.80 -19.84 -0.81
C GLN A 35 8.40 -19.34 -2.21
N THR A 36 7.24 -19.78 -2.71
CA THR A 36 6.75 -19.37 -4.03
C THR A 36 6.30 -17.92 -4.00
N ASN A 37 5.51 -17.52 -2.99
CA ASN A 37 5.09 -16.13 -2.83
C ASN A 37 6.29 -15.21 -2.66
N TYR A 38 7.29 -15.60 -1.84
CA TYR A 38 8.53 -14.83 -1.69
C TYR A 38 9.24 -14.58 -3.03
N LYS A 39 9.38 -15.62 -3.87
CA LYS A 39 9.99 -15.49 -5.20
C LYS A 39 9.14 -14.64 -6.15
N LEU A 40 7.81 -14.76 -6.09
CA LEU A 40 6.90 -13.93 -6.87
C LEU A 40 7.01 -12.45 -6.49
N GLN A 41 7.14 -12.14 -5.20
CA GLN A 41 7.36 -10.76 -4.75
C GLN A 41 8.68 -10.18 -5.27
N ILE A 42 9.76 -10.98 -5.31
CA ILE A 42 11.03 -10.56 -5.93
C ILE A 42 10.84 -10.29 -7.43
N ILE A 43 10.12 -11.17 -8.14
CA ILE A 43 9.84 -10.98 -9.56
C ILE A 43 9.04 -9.68 -9.78
N ALA A 44 7.97 -9.47 -9.00
CA ALA A 44 7.13 -8.28 -9.08
C ALA A 44 7.94 -6.99 -8.84
N ALA A 45 8.84 -7.01 -7.85
CA ALA A 45 9.74 -5.88 -7.57
C ALA A 45 10.68 -5.58 -8.74
N ILE A 46 11.27 -6.62 -9.38
CA ILE A 46 12.12 -6.43 -10.56
C ILE A 46 11.31 -5.90 -11.75
N GLU A 47 10.10 -6.42 -11.98
CA GLU A 47 9.22 -5.93 -13.03
C GLU A 47 8.84 -4.45 -12.82
N SER A 48 8.50 -4.07 -11.59
CA SER A 48 8.23 -2.67 -11.24
C SER A 48 9.45 -1.78 -11.47
N TYR A 49 10.63 -2.26 -11.06
CA TYR A 49 11.90 -1.57 -11.30
C TYR A 49 12.18 -1.36 -12.79
N LEU A 50 12.01 -2.40 -13.62
CA LEU A 50 12.16 -2.31 -15.07
C LEU A 50 11.16 -1.32 -15.68
N MET A 51 9.89 -1.34 -15.27
CA MET A 51 8.88 -0.38 -15.74
C MET A 51 9.26 1.07 -15.39
N SER A 52 9.77 1.31 -14.17
CA SER A 52 10.18 2.66 -13.74
C SER A 52 11.39 3.22 -14.50
N HIS A 53 12.22 2.36 -15.10
CA HIS A 53 13.41 2.74 -15.88
C HIS A 53 13.21 2.54 -17.39
N TRP A 54 11.99 2.23 -17.83
CA TRP A 54 11.77 1.74 -19.19
C TRP A 54 12.26 2.71 -20.27
N GLU A 55 11.92 3.98 -20.12
CA GLU A 55 12.33 5.03 -21.05
C GLU A 55 13.76 5.50 -20.80
N SER A 56 14.13 5.74 -19.53
CA SER A 56 15.45 6.31 -19.19
C SER A 56 16.61 5.38 -19.48
N ALA A 57 16.38 4.07 -19.50
CA ALA A 57 17.37 3.06 -19.85
C ALA A 57 17.11 2.41 -21.24
N GLU A 58 16.21 2.98 -22.04
CA GLU A 58 15.91 2.55 -23.41
C GLU A 58 15.59 1.04 -23.55
N LEU A 59 14.90 0.46 -22.56
CA LEU A 59 14.70 -1.00 -22.44
C LEU A 59 13.85 -1.61 -23.58
N GLY A 60 13.15 -0.77 -24.34
CA GLY A 60 12.37 -1.17 -25.50
C GLY A 60 13.17 -1.24 -26.81
N VAL A 61 14.41 -0.74 -26.83
CA VAL A 61 15.26 -0.62 -28.02
C VAL A 61 16.14 -1.85 -28.19
N ASP A 62 16.91 -2.20 -27.15
CA ASP A 62 17.79 -3.37 -27.15
C ASP A 62 17.91 -4.03 -25.76
N ILE A 63 18.71 -5.09 -25.68
CA ILE A 63 18.97 -5.79 -24.41
C ILE A 63 20.07 -5.13 -23.57
N GLU A 64 20.88 -4.23 -24.13
CA GLU A 64 22.03 -3.64 -23.44
C GLU A 64 21.58 -2.80 -22.25
N GLY A 65 20.49 -2.03 -22.40
CA GLY A 65 19.86 -1.30 -21.30
C GLY A 65 19.44 -2.22 -20.15
N VAL A 66 18.81 -3.36 -20.48
CA VAL A 66 18.36 -4.35 -19.49
C VAL A 66 19.55 -5.01 -18.78
N GLU A 67 20.61 -5.35 -19.51
CA GLU A 67 21.84 -5.89 -18.93
C GLU A 67 22.52 -4.88 -18.01
N SER A 68 22.56 -3.61 -18.40
CA SER A 68 23.14 -2.52 -17.60
C SER A 68 22.43 -2.40 -16.26
N LEU A 69 21.09 -2.39 -16.26
CA LEU A 69 20.30 -2.38 -15.03
C LEU A 69 20.56 -3.60 -14.16
N ALA A 70 20.65 -4.80 -14.74
CA ALA A 70 20.97 -6.02 -14.01
C ALA A 70 22.36 -5.93 -13.35
N LYS A 71 23.36 -5.46 -14.10
CA LYS A 71 24.76 -5.29 -13.64
C LYS A 71 24.90 -4.22 -12.55
N ALA A 72 24.01 -3.23 -12.53
CA ALA A 72 23.97 -2.18 -11.51
C ALA A 72 23.41 -2.65 -10.15
N THR A 73 22.86 -3.86 -10.06
CA THR A 73 22.32 -4.37 -8.79
C THR A 73 23.42 -4.87 -7.85
N LEU A 74 23.20 -4.71 -6.53
CA LEU A 74 24.07 -5.31 -5.51
C LEU A 74 24.14 -6.85 -5.63
N GLY A 75 23.02 -7.47 -6.02
CA GLY A 75 22.94 -8.91 -6.25
C GLY A 75 23.92 -9.38 -7.33
N TYR A 76 24.08 -8.61 -8.41
CA TYR A 76 25.07 -8.91 -9.44
C TYR A 76 26.50 -8.74 -8.93
N PHE A 77 26.78 -7.64 -8.21
CA PHE A 77 28.13 -7.34 -7.70
C PHE A 77 28.64 -8.39 -6.70
N THR A 78 27.75 -8.94 -5.88
CA THR A 78 28.09 -9.94 -4.85
C THR A 78 28.00 -11.39 -5.33
N GLY A 79 27.38 -11.64 -6.48
CA GLY A 79 27.16 -12.98 -7.00
C GLY A 79 28.41 -13.63 -7.60
N THR A 80 28.43 -14.97 -7.61
CA THR A 80 29.40 -15.72 -8.42
C THR A 80 29.16 -15.48 -9.91
N HIS A 81 30.14 -15.83 -10.76
CA HIS A 81 29.97 -15.71 -12.22
C HIS A 81 28.71 -16.43 -12.74
N GLU A 82 28.39 -17.61 -12.20
CA GLU A 82 27.16 -18.33 -12.54
C GLU A 82 25.89 -17.57 -12.11
N GLN A 83 25.90 -16.99 -10.91
CA GLN A 83 24.78 -16.19 -10.41
C GLN A 83 24.60 -14.89 -11.21
N GLN A 84 25.69 -14.24 -11.58
CA GLN A 84 25.70 -13.05 -12.42
C GLN A 84 25.00 -13.29 -13.78
N ILE A 85 25.34 -14.40 -14.44
CA ILE A 85 24.68 -14.82 -15.69
C ILE A 85 23.18 -15.04 -15.46
N LYS A 86 22.80 -15.72 -14.38
CA LYS A 86 21.40 -15.99 -14.02
C LYS A 86 20.61 -14.71 -13.71
N ILE A 87 21.23 -13.72 -13.09
CA ILE A 87 20.61 -12.41 -12.80
C ILE A 87 20.32 -11.67 -14.10
N ILE A 88 21.30 -11.63 -15.02
CA ILE A 88 21.09 -11.01 -16.35
C ILE A 88 19.97 -11.71 -17.11
N ASP A 89 20.00 -13.05 -17.18
CA ASP A 89 18.95 -13.84 -17.85
C ASP A 89 17.55 -13.61 -17.24
N LEU A 90 17.46 -13.48 -15.90
CA LEU A 90 16.21 -13.14 -15.23
C LEU A 90 15.70 -11.75 -15.66
N PHE A 91 16.55 -10.73 -15.62
CA PHE A 91 16.18 -9.37 -16.02
C PHE A 91 15.70 -9.33 -17.49
N ILE A 92 16.40 -10.00 -18.40
CA ILE A 92 16.01 -10.08 -19.82
C ILE A 92 14.64 -10.75 -19.97
N LYS A 93 14.38 -11.85 -19.24
CA LYS A 93 13.07 -12.54 -19.29
C LYS A 93 11.95 -11.66 -18.77
N LEU A 94 12.17 -10.94 -17.67
CA LEU A 94 11.17 -10.05 -17.08
C LEU A 94 10.93 -8.81 -17.95
N ALA A 95 11.96 -8.23 -18.56
CA ALA A 95 11.81 -7.14 -19.51
C ALA A 95 10.95 -7.57 -20.70
N LYS A 96 11.20 -8.76 -21.27
CA LYS A 96 10.35 -9.31 -22.33
C LYS A 96 8.90 -9.52 -21.88
N ASN A 97 8.69 -9.98 -20.64
CA ASN A 97 7.36 -10.12 -20.07
C ASN A 97 6.64 -8.75 -20.00
N VAL A 98 7.29 -7.74 -19.41
CA VAL A 98 6.77 -6.36 -19.34
C VAL A 98 6.44 -5.84 -20.74
N GLN A 99 7.36 -5.94 -21.70
CA GLN A 99 7.14 -5.49 -23.08
C GLN A 99 5.92 -6.15 -23.74
N SER A 100 5.72 -7.45 -23.48
CA SER A 100 4.62 -8.22 -24.06
C SER A 100 3.25 -7.93 -23.44
N LYS A 101 3.21 -7.47 -22.18
CA LYS A 101 1.96 -7.32 -21.41
C LYS A 101 1.55 -5.87 -21.21
N ILE A 102 2.52 -4.96 -21.17
CA ILE A 102 2.32 -3.52 -20.97
C ILE A 102 2.75 -2.83 -22.27
N THR A 103 1.78 -2.53 -23.12
CA THR A 103 2.04 -2.25 -24.53
C THR A 103 2.45 -0.80 -24.78
N THR A 104 1.95 0.16 -24.00
CA THR A 104 2.27 1.59 -24.20
C THR A 104 3.35 2.06 -23.23
N ASP A 105 4.12 3.07 -23.61
CA ASP A 105 5.14 3.65 -22.71
C ASP A 105 4.52 4.48 -21.59
N ALA A 106 3.38 5.12 -21.86
CA ALA A 106 2.56 5.77 -20.84
C ALA A 106 2.15 4.81 -19.71
N GLN A 107 1.70 3.59 -20.05
CA GLN A 107 1.39 2.56 -19.06
C GLN A 107 2.63 2.16 -18.27
N LYS A 108 3.77 1.90 -18.93
CA LYS A 108 5.01 1.51 -18.24
C LYS A 108 5.47 2.58 -17.26
N ARG A 109 5.42 3.85 -17.67
CA ARG A 109 5.77 5.00 -16.82
C ARG A 109 4.83 5.15 -15.63
N ALA A 110 3.52 5.01 -15.83
CA ALA A 110 2.53 5.10 -14.76
C ALA A 110 2.68 3.92 -13.77
N TYR A 111 2.75 2.69 -14.29
CA TYR A 111 2.78 1.47 -13.49
C TYR A 111 4.11 1.29 -12.74
N GLY A 112 5.21 1.77 -13.30
CA GLY A 112 6.51 1.79 -12.62
C GLY A 112 6.53 2.62 -11.33
N LYS A 113 5.57 3.53 -11.10
CA LYS A 113 5.45 4.30 -9.86
C LYS A 113 4.70 3.57 -8.74
N THR A 114 4.08 2.43 -9.05
CA THR A 114 3.10 1.78 -8.16
C THR A 114 3.68 0.68 -7.28
N LEU A 115 4.94 0.30 -7.50
CA LEU A 115 5.63 -0.83 -6.86
C LEU A 115 5.04 -2.22 -7.16
N PHE A 116 3.99 -2.31 -7.98
CA PHE A 116 3.40 -3.58 -8.40
C PHE A 116 4.13 -4.17 -9.61
N GLY A 117 4.19 -5.50 -9.64
CA GLY A 117 4.59 -6.27 -10.82
C GLY A 117 3.50 -6.30 -11.89
N VAL A 118 3.80 -6.92 -13.03
CA VAL A 118 2.92 -6.93 -14.21
C VAL A 118 1.57 -7.57 -13.91
N GLN A 119 1.55 -8.68 -13.17
CA GLN A 119 0.29 -9.37 -12.88
C GLN A 119 -0.62 -8.53 -11.98
N ASP A 120 -0.08 -7.99 -10.89
CA ASP A 120 -0.88 -7.25 -9.92
C ASP A 120 -1.44 -5.96 -10.50
N ILE A 121 -0.62 -5.22 -11.26
CA ILE A 121 -1.10 -3.99 -11.90
C ILE A 121 -2.13 -4.27 -12.99
N LYS A 122 -2.04 -5.42 -13.70
CA LYS A 122 -3.09 -5.84 -14.65
C LYS A 122 -4.39 -6.21 -13.96
N ASP A 123 -4.34 -6.85 -12.80
CA ASP A 123 -5.55 -7.16 -12.03
C ASP A 123 -6.22 -5.88 -11.52
N ILE A 124 -5.43 -4.91 -11.03
CA ILE A 124 -5.91 -3.59 -10.62
C ILE A 124 -6.48 -2.85 -11.83
N GLU A 125 -5.78 -2.84 -12.98
CA GLU A 125 -6.25 -2.23 -14.22
C GLU A 125 -7.62 -2.79 -14.64
N ALA A 126 -7.75 -4.12 -14.69
CA ALA A 126 -9.01 -4.77 -15.04
C ALA A 126 -10.14 -4.41 -14.06
N TRP A 127 -9.85 -4.39 -12.76
CA TRP A 127 -10.82 -4.00 -11.74
C TRP A 127 -11.28 -2.54 -11.93
N VAL A 128 -10.35 -1.60 -12.10
CA VAL A 128 -10.66 -0.18 -12.32
C VAL A 128 -11.52 0.02 -13.56
N LEU A 129 -11.19 -0.65 -14.68
CA LEU A 129 -11.96 -0.54 -15.91
C LEU A 129 -13.41 -1.06 -15.73
N THR A 130 -13.64 -2.01 -14.84
CA THR A 130 -14.99 -2.50 -14.52
C THR A 130 -15.77 -1.61 -13.56
N LYS A 131 -15.07 -0.73 -12.82
CA LYS A 131 -15.62 0.09 -11.74
C LYS A 131 -15.52 1.59 -11.97
N SER A 132 -14.95 2.03 -13.08
CA SER A 132 -14.69 3.45 -13.39
C SER A 132 -15.95 4.31 -13.28
N SER A 133 -17.06 3.91 -13.88
CA SER A 133 -18.32 4.68 -13.79
C SER A 133 -18.87 4.76 -12.36
N GLU A 134 -18.73 3.71 -11.55
CA GLU A 134 -19.17 3.71 -10.14
C GLU A 134 -18.25 4.61 -9.29
N LEU A 135 -16.93 4.57 -9.54
CA LEU A 135 -15.94 5.40 -8.85
C LEU A 135 -16.28 6.89 -8.99
N LEU A 136 -16.64 7.33 -10.19
CA LEU A 136 -16.95 8.73 -10.47
C LEU A 136 -18.25 9.24 -9.83
N LEU A 137 -19.10 8.35 -9.29
CA LEU A 137 -20.34 8.73 -8.62
C LEU A 137 -20.19 8.88 -7.11
N VAL A 138 -19.03 8.52 -6.56
CA VAL A 138 -18.76 8.57 -5.13
C VAL A 138 -18.48 10.00 -4.66
N ASN A 139 -19.08 10.39 -3.53
CA ASN A 139 -19.00 11.78 -3.04
C ASN A 139 -18.32 11.93 -1.68
N ASN A 140 -17.95 10.85 -1.00
CA ASN A 140 -17.25 10.90 0.28
C ASN A 140 -16.31 9.69 0.49
N GLU A 141 -15.44 9.81 1.48
CA GLU A 141 -14.35 8.88 1.75
C GLU A 141 -14.82 7.52 2.24
N ASN A 142 -15.96 7.45 2.95
CA ASN A 142 -16.51 6.18 3.43
C ASN A 142 -17.11 5.37 2.28
N GLU A 143 -17.88 6.01 1.40
CA GLU A 143 -18.39 5.38 0.17
C GLU A 143 -17.24 4.96 -0.75
N LEU A 144 -16.20 5.78 -0.83
CA LEU A 144 -15.02 5.48 -1.64
C LEU A 144 -14.26 4.28 -1.09
N LEU A 145 -14.07 4.22 0.23
CA LEU A 145 -13.48 3.08 0.89
C LEU A 145 -14.32 1.81 0.69
N ASP A 146 -15.65 1.90 0.80
CA ASP A 146 -16.55 0.78 0.53
C ASP A 146 -16.40 0.24 -0.89
N LEU A 147 -16.33 1.14 -1.88
CA LEU A 147 -16.17 0.75 -3.27
C LEU A 147 -14.79 0.16 -3.56
N LEU A 148 -13.72 0.70 -2.97
CA LEU A 148 -12.35 0.19 -3.12
C LEU A 148 -12.09 -1.10 -2.31
N TRP A 149 -12.88 -1.37 -1.27
CA TRP A 149 -12.64 -2.45 -0.33
C TRP A 149 -12.42 -3.83 -0.98
N PRO A 150 -13.20 -4.24 -2.00
CA PRO A 150 -13.00 -5.54 -2.64
C PRO A 150 -11.60 -5.71 -3.26
N ILE A 151 -11.06 -4.68 -3.93
CA ILE A 151 -9.71 -4.77 -4.51
C ILE A 151 -8.63 -4.67 -3.43
N LEU A 152 -8.87 -3.86 -2.39
CA LEU A 152 -7.97 -3.77 -1.23
C LEU A 152 -7.83 -5.13 -0.54
N MET A 153 -8.95 -5.81 -0.24
CA MET A 153 -8.93 -7.13 0.40
C MET A 153 -8.21 -8.21 -0.39
N ILE A 154 -8.22 -8.11 -1.73
CA ILE A 154 -7.53 -9.06 -2.60
C ILE A 154 -6.02 -8.78 -2.64
N LYS A 155 -5.62 -7.50 -2.59
CA LYS A 155 -4.24 -7.06 -2.84
C LYS A 155 -3.43 -6.72 -1.58
N ILE A 156 -4.07 -6.52 -0.42
CA ILE A 156 -3.35 -6.35 0.84
C ILE A 156 -2.72 -7.69 1.24
N ASP A 157 -1.39 -7.76 1.12
CA ASP A 157 -0.59 -8.87 1.63
C ASP A 157 -0.07 -8.51 3.03
N HIS A 158 -0.86 -8.86 4.06
CA HIS A 158 -0.52 -8.59 5.46
C HIS A 158 -0.85 -9.76 6.37
N ALA A 159 0.18 -10.32 7.03
CA ALA A 159 0.10 -11.58 7.74
C ALA A 159 -0.89 -11.58 8.92
N ASN A 160 -1.01 -10.47 9.65
CA ASN A 160 -1.92 -10.38 10.77
C ASN A 160 -3.36 -10.05 10.34
N LEU A 161 -3.53 -9.29 9.26
CA LEU A 161 -4.87 -9.07 8.68
C LEU A 161 -5.45 -10.39 8.15
N ALA A 162 -4.62 -11.22 7.50
CA ALA A 162 -5.03 -12.55 7.04
C ALA A 162 -5.45 -13.51 8.17
N LYS A 163 -5.01 -13.25 9.41
CA LYS A 163 -5.40 -14.01 10.62
C LYS A 163 -6.55 -13.34 11.38
N PHE A 164 -6.95 -12.13 11.01
CA PHE A 164 -8.01 -11.41 11.69
C PHE A 164 -9.37 -11.95 11.29
N ALA A 165 -10.22 -12.27 12.26
CA ALA A 165 -11.55 -12.80 12.03
C ALA A 165 -12.58 -12.16 12.97
N PRO A 166 -13.85 -12.06 12.56
CA PRO A 166 -14.38 -12.48 11.26
C PRO A 166 -14.05 -11.47 10.14
N ILE A 167 -14.03 -11.92 8.88
CA ILE A 167 -13.52 -11.12 7.74
C ILE A 167 -14.36 -9.86 7.47
N GLU A 168 -15.64 -9.91 7.81
CA GLU A 168 -16.61 -8.83 7.69
C GLU A 168 -16.24 -7.63 8.57
N GLN A 169 -15.43 -7.82 9.62
CA GLN A 169 -14.98 -6.74 10.50
C GLN A 169 -13.79 -5.97 9.95
N HIS A 170 -13.14 -6.44 8.88
CA HIS A 170 -11.93 -5.80 8.36
C HIS A 170 -12.22 -4.38 7.87
N ILE A 171 -13.34 -4.19 7.15
CA ILE A 171 -13.73 -2.86 6.66
C ILE A 171 -14.15 -1.93 7.79
N THR A 172 -14.86 -2.45 8.80
CA THR A 172 -15.23 -1.68 9.99
C THR A 172 -13.98 -1.20 10.72
N PHE A 173 -12.96 -2.06 10.84
CA PHE A 173 -11.68 -1.70 11.42
C PHE A 173 -10.99 -0.59 10.61
N ALA A 174 -10.90 -0.73 9.28
CA ALA A 174 -10.35 0.32 8.42
C ALA A 174 -11.12 1.64 8.54
N LYS A 175 -12.45 1.61 8.65
CA LYS A 175 -13.30 2.79 8.88
C LYS A 175 -12.97 3.47 10.22
N THR A 176 -12.82 2.71 11.30
CA THR A 176 -12.43 3.29 12.61
C THR A 176 -11.04 3.92 12.57
N TRP A 177 -10.13 3.34 11.79
CA TRP A 177 -8.79 3.87 11.57
C TRP A 177 -8.81 5.21 10.85
N ILE A 178 -9.48 5.30 9.69
CA ILE A 178 -9.58 6.56 8.94
C ILE A 178 -10.38 7.62 9.69
N GLN A 179 -11.24 7.24 10.64
CA GLN A 179 -11.97 8.16 11.53
C GLN A 179 -11.11 8.70 12.69
N GLY A 180 -9.85 8.30 12.81
CA GLY A 180 -8.97 8.83 13.85
C GLY A 180 -9.13 8.22 15.23
N GLN A 181 -9.83 7.08 15.36
CA GLN A 181 -9.95 6.41 16.67
C GLN A 181 -8.58 5.99 17.20
N THR A 182 -8.43 6.01 18.53
CA THR A 182 -7.23 5.51 19.20
C THR A 182 -7.14 3.99 19.08
N TYR A 183 -5.93 3.43 19.20
CA TYR A 183 -5.74 1.97 19.18
C TYR A 183 -6.54 1.25 20.27
N VAL A 184 -6.74 1.89 21.43
CA VAL A 184 -7.54 1.35 22.53
C VAL A 184 -9.02 1.31 22.19
N GLU A 185 -9.57 2.39 21.63
CA GLU A 185 -10.98 2.43 21.19
C GLU A 185 -11.27 1.42 20.08
N MET A 186 -10.35 1.28 19.11
CA MET A 186 -10.46 0.27 18.06
C MET A 186 -10.44 -1.15 18.66
N LEU A 187 -9.49 -1.43 19.56
CA LEU A 187 -9.40 -2.72 20.24
C LEU A 187 -10.68 -3.06 21.01
N ASP A 188 -11.19 -2.10 21.78
CA ASP A 188 -12.40 -2.28 22.58
C ASP A 188 -13.63 -2.52 21.71
N THR A 189 -13.74 -1.81 20.58
CA THR A 189 -14.82 -1.99 19.62
C THR A 189 -14.78 -3.37 19.00
N LEU A 190 -13.61 -3.84 18.57
CA LEU A 190 -13.44 -5.16 17.95
C LEU A 190 -13.63 -6.31 18.94
N LYS A 191 -13.23 -6.13 20.21
CA LYS A 191 -13.52 -7.11 21.27
C LYS A 191 -15.02 -7.24 21.52
N LYS A 192 -15.76 -6.13 21.51
CA LYS A 192 -17.23 -6.15 21.69
C LYS A 192 -17.96 -6.87 20.55
N THR A 193 -17.42 -6.84 19.32
CA THR A 193 -17.99 -7.59 18.19
C THR A 193 -17.58 -9.07 18.17
N GLY A 194 -16.83 -9.53 19.17
CA GLY A 194 -16.37 -10.92 19.27
C GLY A 194 -15.25 -11.26 18.27
N SER A 195 -14.52 -10.25 17.80
CA SER A 195 -13.41 -10.45 16.87
C SER A 195 -12.19 -11.09 17.56
N TYR A 196 -11.44 -11.90 16.82
CA TYR A 196 -10.31 -12.68 17.33
C TYR A 196 -9.23 -12.86 16.27
N MET A 197 -8.05 -13.28 16.71
CA MET A 197 -6.93 -13.68 15.85
C MET A 197 -6.90 -15.21 15.72
N ILE A 198 -6.74 -15.71 14.50
CA ILE A 198 -6.49 -17.13 14.21
C ILE A 198 -4.99 -17.42 14.39
N TRP A 199 -4.67 -18.35 15.28
CA TRP A 199 -3.30 -18.83 15.50
C TRP A 199 -3.23 -20.35 15.40
N GLY A 200 -2.85 -20.84 14.22
CA GLY A 200 -2.89 -22.26 13.90
C GLY A 200 -4.33 -22.78 13.93
N VAL A 201 -4.63 -23.72 14.83
CA VAL A 201 -5.99 -24.25 15.05
C VAL A 201 -6.74 -23.53 16.18
N SER A 202 -6.09 -22.59 16.86
CA SER A 202 -6.64 -21.90 18.03
C SER A 202 -7.08 -20.47 17.71
N GLN A 203 -7.99 -19.95 18.52
CA GLN A 203 -8.38 -18.54 18.51
C GLN A 203 -7.70 -17.82 19.68
N ARG A 204 -7.24 -16.60 19.45
CA ARG A 204 -6.65 -15.73 20.48
C ARG A 204 -7.35 -14.40 20.53
N GLN A 205 -7.41 -13.83 21.73
CA GLN A 205 -7.90 -12.48 21.94
C GLN A 205 -6.98 -11.47 21.25
N LEU A 206 -7.57 -10.38 20.77
CA LEU A 206 -6.84 -9.26 20.21
C LEU A 206 -6.11 -8.50 21.31
N ASP A 207 -4.91 -8.04 21.02
CA ASP A 207 -4.14 -7.12 21.85
C ASP A 207 -3.80 -5.85 21.07
N GLN A 208 -3.19 -4.88 21.75
CA GLN A 208 -2.91 -3.57 21.15
C GLN A 208 -1.83 -3.65 20.07
N GLU A 209 -0.84 -4.54 20.21
CA GLU A 209 0.21 -4.74 19.20
C GLU A 209 -0.38 -5.25 17.88
N PHE A 210 -1.34 -6.18 17.95
CA PHE A 210 -2.05 -6.67 16.77
C PHE A 210 -2.86 -5.58 16.06
N ILE A 211 -3.49 -4.68 16.82
CA ILE A 211 -4.23 -3.53 16.26
C ILE A 211 -3.28 -2.54 15.59
N ILE A 212 -2.17 -2.19 16.26
CA ILE A 212 -1.16 -1.27 15.71
C ILE A 212 -0.58 -1.83 14.41
N ASP A 213 -0.19 -3.10 14.41
CA ASP A 213 0.41 -3.76 13.25
C ASP A 213 -0.52 -3.76 12.03
N ILE A 214 -1.82 -4.07 12.21
CA ILE A 214 -2.79 -4.00 11.11
C ILE A 214 -3.05 -2.56 10.68
N ALA A 215 -3.25 -1.64 11.63
CA ALA A 215 -3.57 -0.26 11.33
C ALA A 215 -2.43 0.42 10.55
N ASP A 216 -1.19 0.28 11.00
CA ASP A 216 -0.05 0.96 10.39
C ASP A 216 0.48 0.19 9.17
N GLY A 217 0.50 -1.14 9.22
CA GLY A 217 1.00 -2.01 8.16
C GLY A 217 -0.01 -2.21 7.04
N ALA A 218 -1.13 -2.88 7.32
CA ALA A 218 -2.12 -3.17 6.29
C ALA A 218 -2.82 -1.92 5.78
N PHE A 219 -3.32 -1.06 6.67
CA PHE A 219 -4.06 0.14 6.24
C PHE A 219 -3.11 1.30 5.94
N GLY A 220 -2.18 1.62 6.85
CA GLY A 220 -1.23 2.73 6.72
C GLY A 220 -0.21 2.59 5.58
N TYR A 221 0.12 1.36 5.18
CA TYR A 221 1.11 1.11 4.14
C TYR A 221 0.54 0.37 2.93
N ASN A 222 0.13 -0.90 3.08
CA ASN A 222 -0.27 -1.72 1.93
C ASN A 222 -1.44 -1.09 1.14
N SER A 223 -2.48 -0.64 1.84
CA SER A 223 -3.67 -0.06 1.18
C SER A 223 -3.31 1.20 0.38
N THR A 224 -2.38 2.02 0.87
CA THR A 224 -1.99 3.28 0.21
C THR A 224 -1.31 3.05 -1.14
N LEU A 225 -0.54 1.96 -1.28
CA LEU A 225 0.07 1.55 -2.55
C LEU A 225 -0.99 1.15 -3.57
N ILE A 226 -2.01 0.40 -3.12
CA ILE A 226 -3.10 -0.05 -3.99
C ILE A 226 -3.94 1.15 -4.44
N VAL A 227 -4.27 2.07 -3.53
CA VAL A 227 -4.97 3.32 -3.89
C VAL A 227 -4.15 4.15 -4.88
N ALA A 228 -2.83 4.27 -4.68
CA ALA A 228 -1.94 4.94 -5.65
C ALA A 228 -2.00 4.28 -7.04
N ALA A 229 -1.98 2.95 -7.09
CA ALA A 229 -2.07 2.21 -8.34
C ALA A 229 -3.40 2.43 -9.05
N VAL A 230 -4.52 2.44 -8.31
CA VAL A 230 -5.85 2.78 -8.86
C VAL A 230 -5.84 4.19 -9.46
N VAL A 231 -5.26 5.17 -8.77
CA VAL A 231 -5.13 6.55 -9.29
C VAL A 231 -4.32 6.60 -10.58
N GLU A 232 -3.16 5.94 -10.64
CA GLU A 232 -2.32 5.94 -11.85
C GLU A 232 -3.00 5.21 -13.02
N VAL A 233 -3.78 4.16 -12.76
CA VAL A 233 -4.60 3.51 -13.80
C VAL A 233 -5.70 4.44 -14.31
N LEU A 234 -6.43 5.10 -13.41
CA LEU A 234 -7.50 6.03 -13.78
C LEU A 234 -6.98 7.16 -14.67
N LYS A 235 -5.84 7.77 -14.33
CA LYS A 235 -5.19 8.80 -15.15
C LYS A 235 -4.81 8.34 -16.56
N ILE A 236 -4.62 7.04 -16.78
CA ILE A 236 -4.26 6.49 -18.10
C ILE A 236 -5.49 6.20 -18.95
N HIS A 237 -6.61 5.83 -18.32
CA HIS A 237 -7.80 5.32 -19.01
C HIS A 237 -8.99 6.27 -18.98
N SER A 238 -8.83 7.44 -18.38
CA SER A 238 -9.94 8.38 -18.19
C SER A 238 -9.44 9.81 -18.23
N ASP A 239 -9.64 10.46 -19.38
CA ASP A 239 -9.27 11.86 -19.62
C ASP A 239 -10.26 12.85 -18.99
N ASP A 240 -11.49 12.40 -18.69
CA ASP A 240 -12.61 13.26 -18.25
C ASP A 240 -12.91 13.19 -16.74
N ILE A 241 -11.93 12.79 -15.91
CA ILE A 241 -12.12 12.75 -14.45
C ILE A 241 -11.93 14.14 -13.86
N GLU A 242 -12.93 14.62 -13.12
CA GLU A 242 -12.88 15.90 -12.44
C GLU A 242 -11.77 15.93 -11.36
N ASP A 243 -11.08 17.08 -11.25
CA ASP A 243 -10.02 17.29 -10.25
C ASP A 243 -10.48 17.01 -8.81
N ASP A 244 -11.76 17.26 -8.51
CA ASP A 244 -12.33 17.06 -7.18
C ASP A 244 -12.40 15.56 -6.80
N PHE A 245 -12.58 14.67 -7.77
CA PHE A 245 -12.49 13.23 -7.52
C PHE A 245 -11.07 12.82 -7.11
N PHE A 246 -10.04 13.35 -7.78
CA PHE A 246 -8.66 13.08 -7.39
C PHE A 246 -8.30 13.68 -6.03
N LYS A 247 -8.90 14.81 -5.63
CA LYS A 247 -8.77 15.33 -4.26
C LYS A 247 -9.41 14.39 -3.24
N LEU A 248 -10.57 13.80 -3.56
CA LEU A 248 -11.20 12.80 -2.70
C LEU A 248 -10.34 11.54 -2.55
N MET A 249 -9.76 11.05 -3.64
CA MET A 249 -8.81 9.93 -3.62
C MET A 249 -7.56 10.23 -2.79
N ASP A 250 -6.95 11.42 -2.97
CA ASP A 250 -5.80 11.87 -2.18
C ASP A 250 -6.14 11.98 -0.68
N LEU A 251 -7.33 12.51 -0.36
CA LEU A 251 -7.82 12.59 1.01
C LEU A 251 -7.94 11.20 1.64
N LEU A 252 -8.67 10.28 1.00
CA LEU A 252 -8.80 8.90 1.51
C LEU A 252 -7.44 8.21 1.65
N GLN A 253 -6.55 8.37 0.67
CA GLN A 253 -5.20 7.79 0.73
C GLN A 253 -4.43 8.30 1.96
N LYS A 254 -4.52 9.60 2.27
CA LYS A 254 -3.87 10.20 3.45
C LYS A 254 -4.57 9.79 4.75
N GLN A 255 -5.89 9.66 4.76
CA GLN A 255 -6.62 9.13 5.92
C GLN A 255 -6.20 7.69 6.22
N LEU A 256 -6.06 6.85 5.19
CA LEU A 256 -5.52 5.49 5.32
C LEU A 256 -4.06 5.51 5.79
N LYS A 257 -3.22 6.37 5.21
CA LYS A 257 -1.79 6.47 5.56
C LYS A 257 -1.54 6.88 7.01
N TYR A 258 -2.27 7.88 7.48
CA TYR A 258 -2.02 8.51 8.79
C TYR A 258 -3.04 8.11 9.86
N GLY A 259 -4.15 7.47 9.50
CA GLY A 259 -5.26 7.20 10.42
C GLY A 259 -5.86 8.48 10.99
N LEU A 260 -6.07 9.49 10.15
CA LEU A 260 -6.53 10.82 10.55
C LEU A 260 -7.86 11.17 9.87
N PRO A 261 -8.82 11.79 10.59
CA PRO A 261 -10.21 11.90 10.14
C PRO A 261 -10.46 12.88 9.00
N ASN A 262 -9.66 13.92 8.86
CA ASN A 262 -9.98 15.00 7.93
C ASN A 262 -8.73 15.78 7.46
N ALA A 263 -8.93 16.63 6.45
CA ALA A 263 -7.86 17.37 5.81
C ALA A 263 -7.10 18.31 6.77
N LEU A 264 -7.77 18.89 7.79
CA LEU A 264 -7.11 19.74 8.77
C LEU A 264 -6.16 18.94 9.66
N THR A 265 -6.62 17.80 10.22
CA THR A 265 -5.76 16.91 11.02
C THR A 265 -4.55 16.43 10.22
N ILE A 266 -4.76 16.05 8.96
CA ILE A 266 -3.70 15.64 8.04
C ILE A 266 -2.71 16.79 7.80
N SER A 267 -3.21 18.01 7.59
CA SER A 267 -2.35 19.17 7.34
C SER A 267 -1.51 19.53 8.55
N LEU A 268 -2.07 19.46 9.77
CA LEU A 268 -1.34 19.63 11.02
C LEU A 268 -0.25 18.56 11.19
N TYR A 269 -0.56 17.30 10.88
CA TYR A 269 0.38 16.20 10.91
C TYR A 269 1.56 16.42 9.95
N GLU A 270 1.28 16.86 8.72
CA GLU A 270 2.28 17.04 7.66
C GLU A 270 3.14 18.31 7.79
N ILE A 271 2.76 19.29 8.63
CA ILE A 271 3.63 20.43 8.95
C ILE A 271 4.57 20.18 10.15
N GLY A 272 4.54 18.97 10.71
CA GLY A 272 5.51 18.52 11.72
C GLY A 272 4.90 18.07 13.06
N PHE A 273 3.60 18.29 13.30
CA PHE A 273 2.90 17.70 14.45
C PHE A 273 2.56 16.24 14.18
N SER A 274 3.57 15.45 13.81
CA SER A 274 3.45 14.12 13.21
C SER A 274 3.13 13.02 14.24
N ASP A 275 2.16 13.29 15.11
CA ASP A 275 1.52 12.34 16.01
C ASP A 275 -0.01 12.47 15.85
N ARG A 276 -0.71 11.32 15.75
CA ARG A 276 -2.15 11.30 15.47
C ARG A 276 -2.96 12.01 16.54
N VAL A 277 -2.64 11.75 17.81
CA VAL A 277 -3.37 12.30 18.96
C VAL A 277 -3.18 13.81 19.00
N ILE A 278 -1.96 14.29 18.78
CA ILE A 278 -1.65 15.73 18.79
C ILE A 278 -2.32 16.45 17.63
N ALA A 279 -2.24 15.91 16.42
CA ALA A 279 -2.88 16.51 15.25
C ALA A 279 -4.41 16.60 15.42
N ILE A 280 -5.03 15.57 15.99
CA ILE A 280 -6.46 15.56 16.32
C ILE A 280 -6.79 16.57 17.42
N GLU A 281 -6.01 16.62 18.50
CA GLU A 281 -6.26 17.55 19.61
C GLU A 281 -6.14 19.01 19.17
N LEU A 282 -5.14 19.34 18.34
CA LEU A 282 -4.99 20.67 17.75
C LEU A 282 -6.14 21.01 16.81
N ALA A 283 -6.57 20.10 15.94
CA ALA A 283 -7.70 20.35 15.05
C ALA A 283 -9.01 20.57 15.83
N ASN A 284 -9.23 19.82 16.91
CA ASN A 284 -10.41 19.97 17.77
C ASN A 284 -10.39 21.30 18.54
N ALA A 285 -9.22 21.75 18.99
CA ALA A 285 -9.08 23.04 19.64
C ALA A 285 -9.22 24.23 18.67
N PHE A 286 -8.85 24.04 17.41
CA PHE A 286 -8.86 25.08 16.38
C PHE A 286 -9.57 24.63 15.09
N PRO A 287 -10.89 24.34 15.13
CA PRO A 287 -11.61 23.75 14.00
C PRO A 287 -11.75 24.67 12.79
N LEU A 288 -11.48 25.97 12.97
CA LEU A 288 -11.55 27.00 11.91
C LEU A 288 -10.19 27.28 11.27
N PHE A 289 -9.13 26.54 11.64
CA PHE A 289 -7.85 26.68 10.96
C PHE A 289 -7.96 26.21 9.50
N PRO A 290 -7.27 26.91 8.58
CA PRO A 290 -7.30 26.56 7.18
C PRO A 290 -6.51 25.26 6.93
N VAL A 291 -6.90 24.53 5.88
CA VAL A 291 -6.20 23.30 5.45
C VAL A 291 -4.93 23.64 4.66
N TYR A 292 -4.91 24.76 3.93
CA TYR A 292 -3.76 25.14 3.11
C TYR A 292 -2.54 25.49 3.98
N LYS A 293 -1.46 24.72 3.86
CA LYS A 293 -0.29 24.74 4.77
C LYS A 293 0.28 26.15 5.04
N PRO A 294 0.51 27.02 4.04
CA PRO A 294 1.03 28.37 4.31
C PRO A 294 0.11 29.24 5.17
N GLU A 295 -1.20 29.10 5.01
CA GLU A 295 -2.19 29.81 5.82
C GLU A 295 -2.32 29.17 7.21
N LEU A 296 -2.27 27.84 7.28
CA LEU A 296 -2.28 27.10 8.54
C LEU A 296 -1.11 27.52 9.44
N ILE A 297 0.10 27.57 8.89
CA ILE A 297 1.30 28.02 9.60
C ILE A 297 1.13 29.46 10.10
N ARG A 298 0.52 30.34 9.29
CA ARG A 298 0.24 31.73 9.69
C ARG A 298 -0.73 31.81 10.87
N GLU A 299 -1.81 31.03 10.84
CA GLU A 299 -2.77 30.98 11.94
C GLU A 299 -2.19 30.36 13.21
N ILE A 300 -1.35 29.34 13.09
CA ILE A 300 -0.61 28.77 14.24
C ILE A 300 0.31 29.81 14.87
N LYS A 301 1.02 30.60 14.05
CA LYS A 301 1.87 31.70 14.56
C LYS A 301 1.07 32.79 15.27
N ARG A 302 -0.13 33.11 14.78
CA ARG A 302 -1.04 34.09 15.43
C ARG A 302 -1.57 33.58 16.76
N ASN A 303 -1.83 32.28 16.87
CA ASN A 303 -2.37 31.61 18.06
C ASN A 303 -1.28 30.86 18.85
N ARG A 304 -0.01 31.29 18.74
CA ARG A 304 1.15 30.53 19.23
C ARG A 304 1.08 30.22 20.72
N GLU A 305 0.59 31.15 21.54
CA GLU A 305 0.46 30.95 22.99
C GLU A 305 -0.58 29.87 23.31
N GLN A 306 -1.74 29.90 22.64
CA GLN A 306 -2.81 28.93 22.85
C GLN A 306 -2.41 27.55 22.34
N VAL A 307 -1.76 27.47 21.18
CA VAL A 307 -1.19 26.22 20.65
C VAL A 307 -0.13 25.68 21.60
N GLY A 308 0.77 26.53 22.09
CA GLY A 308 1.80 26.16 23.07
C GLY A 308 1.25 25.52 24.33
N LYS A 309 0.18 26.09 24.92
CA LYS A 309 -0.47 25.54 26.12
C LYS A 309 -1.00 24.12 25.94
N ILE A 310 -1.45 23.77 24.73
CA ILE A 310 -1.87 22.39 24.41
C ILE A 310 -0.64 21.49 24.32
N LEU A 311 0.40 21.96 23.62
CA LEU A 311 1.63 21.21 23.38
C LEU A 311 2.45 20.94 24.66
N ASP A 312 2.31 21.77 25.70
CA ASP A 312 3.00 21.60 26.99
C ASP A 312 2.67 20.27 27.69
N ARG A 313 1.58 19.60 27.29
CA ARG A 313 1.17 18.27 27.79
C ARG A 313 1.87 17.12 27.08
N PHE A 314 2.62 17.40 26.02
CA PHE A 314 3.25 16.44 25.13
C PHE A 314 4.78 16.53 25.17
N PRO A 315 5.52 15.58 24.58
CA PRO A 315 6.98 15.66 24.50
C PRO A 315 7.44 17.00 23.91
N SER A 316 8.49 17.58 24.50
CA SER A 316 9.04 18.90 24.14
C SER A 316 9.47 19.03 22.68
N TYR A 317 9.59 17.91 21.97
CA TYR A 317 9.73 17.87 20.52
C TYR A 317 8.66 18.73 19.82
N PHE A 318 7.38 18.63 20.20
CA PHE A 318 6.30 19.35 19.52
C PHE A 318 6.32 20.86 19.81
N THR A 319 6.74 21.25 21.00
CA THR A 319 7.05 22.65 21.30
C THR A 319 8.21 23.16 20.44
N SER A 320 9.21 22.32 20.18
CA SER A 320 10.32 22.64 19.29
C SER A 320 9.86 22.78 17.82
N VAL A 321 8.95 21.91 17.37
CA VAL A 321 8.28 22.04 16.07
C VAL A 321 7.59 23.39 15.97
N LEU A 322 6.72 23.75 16.93
CA LEU A 322 6.04 25.05 16.96
C LEU A 322 7.05 26.22 16.90
N ASN A 323 8.20 26.07 17.54
CA ASN A 323 9.24 27.09 17.54
C ASN A 323 9.97 27.22 16.20
N SER A 324 10.00 26.16 15.40
CA SER A 324 10.65 26.10 14.08
C SER A 324 9.77 26.55 12.91
N LEU A 325 8.45 26.67 13.13
CA LEU A 325 7.47 27.03 12.09
C LEU A 325 7.68 28.43 11.52
#